data_AF-A0A8I3AJY2-F1
#
_entry.id   AF-A0A8I3AJY2-F1
#
_cell.length_a   1.000
_cell.length_b   1.000
_cell.length_c   1.000
_cell.angle_alpha   90.00
_cell.angle_beta   90.00
_cell.angle_gamma   90.00
#
_symmetry.space_group_name_H-M   'P 1'
#
loop_
_entity.id
_entity.type
_entity.pdbx_description
1 polymer ?
#
loop_
_entity_poly.entity_id
_entity_poly.type
_entity_poly.pdbx_seq_one_letter_code
_entity_poly.pdbx_strand_id
1 'polypeptide(L)'
;MASPQKIRTPITDLFKINHPILLAGMNVAAGPKLAAAVTNAGGMGVIGGVGYTPEMLKDQIAELKEHLTDKNAPFGVDLLLPQVGGSARKTNYDYTKGKLDGLVDIIIDTSSTGSTPPALST
;
A
#
# COMPACT_ATOMS: atom_id res chain seq x y z
N MET A 1 16.78 1.30 13.23
CA MET A 1 15.96 2.21 14.08
C MET A 1 15.79 3.51 13.33
N ALA A 2 14.56 3.99 13.15
CA ALA A 2 14.26 5.25 12.48
C ALA A 2 14.86 6.45 13.23
N SER A 3 15.16 7.53 12.52
CA SER A 3 15.67 8.74 13.17
C SER A 3 14.56 9.46 13.97
N PRO A 4 14.91 10.30 14.96
CA PRO A 4 13.92 11.04 15.73
C PRO A 4 13.05 11.94 14.84
N GLN A 5 11.77 12.07 15.19
CA GLN A 5 10.86 12.99 14.50
C GLN A 5 11.32 14.44 14.69
N LYS A 6 11.57 15.13 13.57
CA LYS A 6 11.90 16.57 13.55
C LYS A 6 10.76 17.44 13.00
N ILE A 7 9.94 16.88 12.11
CA ILE A 7 8.81 17.56 11.48
C ILE A 7 7.56 16.74 11.79
N ARG A 8 6.59 17.35 12.46
CA ARG A 8 5.30 16.75 12.79
C ARG A 8 4.20 17.40 11.96
N THR A 9 3.36 16.58 11.34
CA THR A 9 2.23 17.00 10.49
C THR A 9 1.02 16.09 10.75
N PRO A 10 -0.19 16.44 10.29
CA PRO A 10 -1.33 15.53 10.40
C PRO A 10 -1.08 14.13 9.80
N ILE A 11 -0.25 14.03 8.75
CA ILE A 11 0.14 12.76 8.13
C ILE A 11 0.97 11.89 9.09
N THR A 12 1.92 12.48 9.82
CA THR A 12 2.75 11.72 10.77
C THR A 12 1.92 11.17 11.92
N ASP A 13 0.90 11.92 12.35
CA ASP A 13 0.00 11.51 13.43
C ASP A 13 -0.99 10.44 12.95
N LEU A 14 -1.59 10.63 11.78
CA LEU A 14 -2.57 9.72 11.19
C LEU A 14 -1.97 8.32 10.97
N PHE A 15 -0.78 8.27 10.38
CA PHE A 15 -0.14 7.00 10.02
C PHE A 15 0.87 6.50 11.05
N LYS A 16 1.11 7.25 12.13
CA LYS A 16 2.10 6.91 13.17
C LYS A 16 3.51 6.71 12.59
N ILE A 17 3.94 7.62 11.73
CA ILE A 17 5.27 7.63 11.10
C ILE A 17 6.12 8.80 11.60
N ASN A 18 7.44 8.65 11.63
CA ASN A 18 8.37 9.68 12.16
C ASN A 18 8.59 10.82 11.17
N HIS A 19 8.49 10.55 9.88
CA HIS A 19 8.82 11.48 8.82
C HIS A 19 7.61 11.64 7.90
N PRO A 20 7.22 12.87 7.52
CA PRO A 20 6.13 13.12 6.58
C PRO A 20 6.56 12.81 5.14
N ILE A 21 7.11 11.61 4.91
CA ILE A 21 7.68 11.14 3.66
C ILE A 21 6.92 9.87 3.28
N LEU A 22 6.21 9.95 2.16
CA LEU A 22 5.56 8.81 1.53
C LEU A 22 6.30 8.50 0.25
N LEU A 23 6.72 7.24 0.09
CA LEU A 23 7.21 6.76 -1.18
C LEU A 23 6.02 6.53 -2.11
N ALA A 24 6.01 7.16 -3.28
CA ALA A 24 4.98 6.91 -4.28
C ALA A 24 5.08 5.47 -4.81
N GLY A 25 3.93 4.81 -4.97
CA GLY A 25 3.85 3.52 -5.65
C GLY A 25 4.27 3.66 -7.11
N MET A 26 5.32 2.94 -7.49
CA MET A 26 5.80 2.88 -8.87
C MET A 26 6.01 1.40 -9.19
N ASN A 27 5.09 0.76 -9.89
CA ASN A 27 5.10 -0.69 -10.14
C ASN A 27 6.50 -1.32 -10.36
N VAL A 28 7.26 -0.78 -11.31
CA VAL A 28 8.57 -1.32 -11.73
C VAL A 28 9.73 -0.90 -10.81
N ALA A 29 9.56 0.12 -9.96
CA ALA A 29 10.65 0.73 -9.18
C ALA A 29 10.45 0.63 -7.65
N ALA A 30 9.21 0.59 -7.18
CA ALA A 30 8.81 0.55 -5.77
C ALA A 30 8.32 -0.84 -5.38
N GLY A 31 9.24 -1.82 -5.45
CA GLY A 31 9.00 -3.17 -4.96
C GLY A 31 9.07 -3.28 -3.43
N PRO A 32 8.84 -4.49 -2.89
CA PRO A 32 8.73 -4.77 -1.45
C PRO A 32 9.91 -4.27 -0.62
N LYS A 33 11.13 -4.50 -1.12
CA LYS A 33 12.38 -4.10 -0.43
C LYS A 33 12.53 -2.59 -0.29
N LEU A 34 12.17 -1.83 -1.32
CA LEU A 34 12.25 -0.37 -1.28
C LEU A 34 11.18 0.20 -0.34
N ALA A 35 9.95 -0.29 -0.45
CA ALA A 35 8.88 0.11 0.46
C ALA A 35 9.24 -0.20 1.92
N ALA A 36 9.75 -1.40 2.21
CA ALA A 36 10.21 -1.77 3.54
C ALA A 36 11.37 -0.88 4.04
N ALA A 37 12.33 -0.54 3.18
CA ALA A 37 13.42 0.35 3.54
C ALA A 37 12.93 1.76 3.94
N VAL A 38 11.96 2.32 3.21
CA VAL A 38 11.35 3.61 3.55
C VAL A 38 10.55 3.54 4.85
N THR A 39 9.75 2.48 5.04
CA THR A 39 9.02 2.26 6.29
C THR A 39 9.97 2.13 7.48
N ASN A 40 11.05 1.36 7.34
CA ASN A 40 12.08 1.18 8.37
C ASN A 40 12.83 2.48 8.71
N ALA A 41 12.97 3.39 7.74
CA ALA A 41 13.55 4.71 7.94
C ALA A 41 12.62 5.68 8.69
N GLY A 42 11.34 5.32 8.88
CA GLY A 42 10.33 6.11 9.58
C GLY A 42 9.38 6.89 8.66
N GLY A 43 9.38 6.59 7.36
CA GLY A 43 8.35 7.06 6.41
C GLY A 43 7.26 6.01 6.18
N MET A 44 6.50 6.16 5.10
CA MET A 44 5.56 5.15 4.61
C MET A 44 5.97 4.66 3.22
N GLY A 45 6.33 3.39 3.12
CA GLY A 45 6.53 2.71 1.85
C GLY A 45 5.21 2.30 1.20
N VAL A 46 5.11 2.43 -0.12
CA VAL A 46 3.94 2.01 -0.91
C VAL A 46 4.41 1.08 -2.03
N ILE A 47 3.83 -0.12 -2.13
CA ILE A 47 4.07 -1.06 -3.24
C ILE A 47 3.25 -0.60 -4.45
N GLY A 48 3.86 -0.58 -5.64
CA GLY A 48 3.09 -0.38 -6.88
C GLY A 48 2.41 -1.67 -7.34
N GLY A 49 1.08 -1.73 -7.35
CA GLY A 49 0.29 -2.93 -7.65
C GLY A 49 -0.20 -3.04 -9.10
N VAL A 50 0.37 -2.29 -10.05
CA VAL A 50 -0.13 -2.27 -11.43
C VAL A 50 0.09 -3.62 -12.11
N GLY A 51 -0.99 -4.24 -12.56
CA GLY A 51 -0.93 -5.52 -13.28
C GLY A 51 -0.69 -6.74 -12.38
N TYR A 52 -0.75 -6.58 -11.06
CA TYR A 52 -0.71 -7.72 -10.14
C TYR A 52 -2.02 -8.51 -10.18
N THR A 53 -1.90 -9.83 -10.00
CA THR A 53 -3.02 -10.66 -9.57
C THR A 53 -3.13 -10.65 -8.04
N PRO A 54 -4.26 -11.05 -7.45
CA PRO A 54 -4.41 -11.17 -6.00
C PRO A 54 -3.29 -12.02 -5.36
N GLU A 55 -2.90 -13.11 -6.01
CA GLU A 55 -1.83 -14.00 -5.55
C GLU A 55 -0.48 -13.27 -5.56
N MET A 56 -0.15 -12.58 -6.66
CA MET A 56 1.08 -11.78 -6.75
C MET A 56 1.10 -10.70 -5.67
N LEU A 57 -0.01 -9.99 -5.46
CA LEU A 57 -0.09 -8.95 -4.44
C LEU A 57 0.14 -9.53 -3.04
N LYS A 58 -0.45 -10.69 -2.74
CA LYS A 58 -0.25 -11.39 -1.47
C LYS A 58 1.23 -11.72 -1.24
N ASP A 59 1.92 -12.24 -2.25
CA ASP A 59 3.34 -12.58 -2.17
C ASP A 59 4.21 -11.32 -1.97
N GLN A 60 3.91 -10.23 -2.69
CA GLN A 60 4.62 -8.96 -2.55
C GLN A 60 4.43 -8.33 -1.15
N ILE A 61 3.22 -8.42 -0.58
CA ILE A 61 2.97 -7.97 0.79
C ILE A 61 3.71 -8.85 1.81
N ALA A 62 3.75 -10.17 1.60
CA ALA A 62 4.50 -11.08 2.46
C ALA A 62 6.00 -10.75 2.45
N GLU A 63 6.61 -10.59 1.26
CA GLU A 63 8.02 -10.18 1.11
C GLU A 63 8.29 -8.82 1.78
N LEU A 64 7.39 -7.85 1.64
CA LEU A 64 7.53 -6.55 2.32
C LEU A 64 7.57 -6.75 3.84
N LYS A 65 6.60 -7.49 4.38
CA LYS A 65 6.51 -7.77 5.83
C LYS A 65 7.74 -8.51 6.34
N GLU A 66 8.36 -9.39 5.55
CA GLU A 66 9.63 -10.05 5.91
C GLU A 66 10.76 -9.03 6.12
N HIS A 67 10.85 -8.00 5.28
CA HIS A 67 11.87 -6.95 5.34
C HIS A 67 11.60 -5.83 6.36
N LEU A 68 10.42 -5.78 6.97
CA LEU A 68 10.13 -4.81 8.03
C LEU A 68 10.86 -5.13 9.33
N THR A 69 11.41 -4.11 9.96
CA THR A 69 11.98 -4.18 11.32
C THR A 69 10.85 -4.29 12.36
N ASP A 70 9.81 -3.47 12.22
CA ASP A 70 8.57 -3.58 12.99
C ASP A 70 7.47 -4.15 12.09
N LYS A 71 6.96 -5.34 12.45
CA LYS A 71 5.95 -6.06 11.66
C LYS A 71 4.58 -5.38 11.64
N ASN A 72 4.37 -4.42 12.54
CA ASN A 72 3.16 -3.61 12.61
C ASN A 72 3.36 -2.22 11.96
N ALA A 73 4.53 -1.94 11.40
CA ALA A 73 4.78 -0.67 10.75
C ALA A 73 3.88 -0.51 9.51
N PRO A 74 3.42 0.73 9.22
CA PRO A 74 2.47 0.96 8.17
C PRO A 74 3.13 0.89 6.78
N PHE A 75 2.39 0.40 5.81
CA PHE A 75 2.74 0.41 4.39
C PHE A 75 1.47 0.59 3.55
N GLY A 76 1.63 0.97 2.29
CA GLY A 76 0.53 1.13 1.34
C GLY A 76 0.67 0.22 0.12
N VAL A 77 -0.42 0.16 -0.65
CA VAL A 77 -0.47 -0.45 -1.99
C VAL A 77 -1.13 0.55 -2.93
N ASP A 78 -0.50 0.82 -4.06
CA ASP A 78 -1.00 1.72 -5.10
C ASP A 78 -1.64 0.93 -6.23
N LEU A 79 -2.93 1.15 -6.48
CA LEU A 79 -3.72 0.49 -7.53
C LEU A 79 -4.20 1.52 -8.56
N LEU A 80 -4.05 1.18 -9.84
CA LEU A 80 -4.52 2.01 -10.94
C LEU A 80 -5.96 1.69 -11.30
N LEU A 81 -6.87 2.61 -10.97
CA LEU A 81 -8.30 2.50 -11.21
C LEU A 81 -8.76 3.56 -12.25
N PRO A 82 -8.54 3.31 -13.55
CA PRO A 82 -9.00 4.24 -14.58
C PRO A 82 -10.53 4.20 -14.66
N GLN A 83 -11.14 5.33 -14.98
CA GLN A 83 -12.53 5.32 -15.43
C GLN A 83 -12.63 4.48 -16.71
N VAL A 84 -13.52 3.49 -16.69
CA VAL A 84 -13.88 2.64 -17.83
C VAL A 84 -15.33 2.95 -18.22
N GLY A 85 -15.59 3.16 -19.51
CA GLY A 85 -16.91 3.54 -20.02
C GLY A 85 -17.24 5.03 -19.90
N GLY A 86 -18.43 5.40 -20.36
CA GLY A 86 -18.89 6.80 -20.39
C GLY A 86 -17.97 7.69 -21.23
N SER A 87 -17.52 8.80 -20.63
CA SER A 87 -16.60 9.78 -21.23
C SER A 87 -15.11 9.40 -21.16
N ALA A 88 -14.78 8.14 -20.83
CA ALA A 88 -13.40 7.69 -20.71
C ALA A 88 -12.62 7.81 -22.03
N ARG A 89 -11.30 8.01 -21.93
CA ARG A 89 -10.41 7.95 -23.11
C ARG A 89 -10.46 6.55 -23.70
N LYS A 90 -10.40 6.42 -25.02
CA LYS A 90 -10.40 5.11 -25.71
C LYS A 90 -9.24 4.20 -25.30
N THR A 91 -8.18 4.76 -24.74
CA THR A 91 -7.01 4.03 -24.22
C THR A 91 -7.21 3.50 -22.80
N ASN A 92 -8.25 3.92 -22.10
CA ASN A 92 -8.55 3.41 -20.77
C ASN A 92 -9.19 2.04 -20.90
N TYR A 93 -8.60 1.09 -20.20
CA TYR A 93 -9.17 -0.22 -19.98
C TYR A 93 -8.90 -0.60 -18.52
N ASP A 94 -9.64 -1.58 -18.02
CA ASP A 94 -9.42 -2.09 -16.68
C ASP A 94 -8.05 -2.80 -16.58
N TYR A 95 -7.10 -2.17 -15.88
CA TYR A 95 -5.77 -2.75 -15.64
C TYR A 95 -5.80 -3.96 -14.71
N THR A 96 -6.86 -4.13 -13.92
CA THR A 96 -7.06 -5.26 -13.01
C THR A 96 -7.67 -6.47 -13.72
N LYS A 97 -8.19 -6.30 -14.94
CA LYS A 97 -8.83 -7.35 -15.74
C LYS A 97 -9.95 -8.09 -14.99
N GLY A 98 -10.79 -7.35 -14.27
CA GLY A 98 -11.91 -7.86 -13.47
C GLY A 98 -11.53 -8.43 -12.11
N LYS A 99 -10.30 -8.18 -11.63
CA LYS A 99 -9.79 -8.70 -10.35
C LYS A 99 -9.71 -7.66 -9.24
N LEU A 100 -10.31 -6.49 -9.44
CA LEU A 100 -10.26 -5.39 -8.48
C LEU A 100 -10.73 -5.83 -7.08
N ASP A 101 -11.88 -6.49 -6.97
CA ASP A 101 -12.43 -6.92 -5.69
C ASP A 101 -11.45 -7.83 -4.95
N GLY A 102 -10.87 -8.82 -5.63
CA GLY A 102 -9.87 -9.71 -5.03
C GLY A 102 -8.58 -8.98 -4.62
N LEU A 103 -8.16 -7.93 -5.34
CA LEU A 103 -7.02 -7.12 -4.92
C LEU A 103 -7.34 -6.30 -3.66
N VAL A 104 -8.55 -5.75 -3.58
CA VAL A 104 -9.03 -4.98 -2.42
C VAL A 104 -9.18 -5.88 -1.20
N ASP A 105 -9.74 -7.08 -1.36
CA ASP A 105 -9.88 -8.06 -0.29
C ASP A 105 -8.53 -8.42 0.32
N ILE A 106 -7.52 -8.67 -0.52
CA ILE A 106 -6.14 -8.94 -0.05
C ILE A 106 -5.58 -7.75 0.75
N ILE A 107 -5.84 -6.51 0.31
CA ILE A 107 -5.38 -5.31 1.04
C ILE A 107 -6.08 -5.21 2.41
N ILE A 108 -7.39 -5.43 2.46
CA ILE A 108 -8.18 -5.39 3.69
C ILE A 108 -7.73 -6.48 4.66
N ASP A 109 -7.64 -7.73 4.19
CA ASP A 109 -7.26 -8.88 5.01
C ASP A 109 -5.87 -8.71 5.61
N THR A 110 -4.92 -8.19 4.82
CA THR A 110 -3.54 -7.97 5.28
C THR A 110 -3.38 -6.78 6.22
N SER A 111 -4.36 -5.86 6.24
CA SER A 111 -4.44 -4.74 7.20
C SER A 111 -4.99 -5.14 8.57
N SER A 112 -5.84 -6.19 8.62
CA SER A 112 -6.55 -6.63 9.83
C SER A 112 -5.66 -7.27 10.90
N THR A 113 -4.39 -7.54 10.61
CA THR A 113 -3.43 -8.05 11.60
C THR A 113 -3.03 -7.02 12.67
N GLY A 114 -3.53 -5.79 12.65
CA GLY A 114 -3.28 -4.77 13.67
C GLY A 114 -4.49 -3.96 14.16
N SER A 115 -5.67 -4.08 13.53
CA SER A 115 -6.89 -3.41 13.98
C SER A 115 -8.11 -4.09 13.37
N THR A 116 -8.98 -4.63 14.21
CA THR A 116 -10.31 -5.10 13.83
C THR A 116 -11.05 -3.97 13.10
N PRO A 117 -11.54 -4.17 11.87
CA PRO A 117 -12.40 -3.18 11.23
C PRO A 117 -13.69 -3.02 12.04
N PRO A 118 -14.24 -1.79 12.20
CA PRO A 118 -15.56 -1.64 12.79
C PRO A 118 -16.55 -2.39 11.90
N ALA A 119 -17.35 -3.27 12.52
CA ALA A 119 -18.41 -3.98 11.84
C ALA A 119 -19.29 -2.96 11.11
N LEU A 120 -19.42 -3.10 9.79
CA LEU A 120 -20.43 -2.41 9.01
C LEU A 120 -21.80 -2.87 9.54
N SER A 121 -22.44 -2.04 10.37
CA SER A 121 -23.82 -2.26 10.78
C SER A 121 -24.73 -1.99 9.59
N THR A 122 -25.39 -3.04 9.09
CA THR A 122 -26.65 -2.95 8.34
C THR A 122 -27.75 -2.34 9.19
#